data_AF-A0A945Y5I9-F1
#
_entry.id   AF-A0A945Y5I9-F1
#
_cell.length_a   1.000
_cell.length_b   1.000
_cell.length_c   1.000
_cell.angle_alpha   90.00
_cell.angle_beta   90.00
_cell.angle_gamma   90.00
#
_symmetry.space_group_name_H-M   'P 1'
#
loop_
_entity.id
_entity.type
_entity.pdbx_description
1 polymer ?
#
loop_
_entity_poly.entity_id
_entity_poly.type
_entity_poly.pdbx_seq_one_letter_code
_entity_poly.pdbx_strand_id
1 'polypeptide(L)'
;FVLTQHFQGEEDIPANHYQTSFTCKTDRYTLTYSNNPDELEAHSDDVSRPPKSRGLFIIPSLDLLTSLRMGGIRMGSLAINAKWKQ
;
A
#
# COMPACT_ATOMS: atom_id res chain seq x y z
N PHE A 1 7.42 -1.00 0.38
CA PHE A 1 5.98 -1.10 0.72
C PHE A 1 5.25 0.12 0.21
N VAL A 2 3.94 0.02 0.00
CA VAL A 2 3.08 1.15 -0.38
C VAL A 2 1.84 1.16 0.51
N LEU A 3 1.57 2.32 1.11
CA LEU A 3 0.31 2.64 1.75
C LEU A 3 -0.60 3.32 0.73
N THR A 4 -1.81 2.79 0.58
CA THR A 4 -2.88 3.42 -0.19
C THR A 4 -3.98 3.87 0.76
N GLN A 5 -4.51 5.06 0.56
CA GLN A 5 -5.66 5.54 1.31
C GLN A 5 -6.65 6.21 0.36
N HIS A 6 -7.93 6.02 0.64
CA HIS A 6 -9.04 6.56 -0.12
C HIS A 6 -9.93 7.40 0.78
N PHE A 7 -10.12 8.65 0.42
CA PHE A 7 -10.92 9.61 1.15
C PHE A 7 -12.10 10.06 0.29
N GLN A 8 -13.25 10.24 0.94
CA GLN A 8 -14.43 10.79 0.30
C GLN A 8 -14.41 12.32 0.39
N GLY A 9 -14.70 13.01 -0.71
CA GLY A 9 -14.76 14.46 -0.77
C GLY A 9 -13.43 15.14 -1.13
N GLU A 10 -13.55 16.36 -1.66
CA GLU A 10 -12.43 17.17 -2.15
C GLU A 10 -11.69 17.97 -1.08
N GLU A 11 -12.03 17.81 0.21
CA GLU A 11 -11.28 18.47 1.28
C GLU A 11 -9.79 18.12 1.17
N ASP A 12 -8.98 19.17 1.07
CA ASP A 12 -7.55 19.06 0.89
C ASP A 12 -6.94 18.42 2.13
N ILE A 13 -6.33 17.27 1.89
CA ILE A 13 -5.39 16.67 2.82
C ILE A 13 -4.05 17.32 2.48
N PRO A 14 -3.30 17.83 3.46
CA PRO A 14 -2.05 18.53 3.18
C PRO A 14 -1.14 17.68 2.29
N ALA A 15 -0.60 18.27 1.23
CA ALA A 15 0.30 17.55 0.32
C ALA A 15 1.55 17.00 1.02
N ASN A 16 1.91 17.55 2.19
CA ASN A 16 3.01 17.06 3.01
C ASN A 16 2.72 15.69 3.66
N HIS A 17 1.45 15.27 3.70
CA HIS A 17 1.01 13.98 4.23
C HIS A 17 1.05 12.85 3.19
N TYR A 18 1.57 13.05 1.99
CA TYR A 18 1.72 11.94 1.05
C TYR A 18 2.72 12.28 -0.06
N GLN A 19 3.36 11.25 -0.60
CA GLN A 19 4.28 11.44 -1.73
C GLN A 19 3.52 11.66 -3.05
N THR A 20 2.34 11.07 -3.18
CA THR A 20 1.52 11.22 -4.38
C THR A 20 0.04 11.21 -4.00
N SER A 21 -0.74 12.10 -4.61
CA SER A 21 -2.19 12.03 -4.59
C SER A 21 -2.78 12.24 -5.95
N PHE A 22 -3.93 11.64 -6.19
CA PHE A 22 -4.77 11.95 -7.34
C PHE A 22 -6.23 12.02 -6.92
N THR A 23 -6.97 12.85 -7.63
CA THR A 23 -8.41 12.98 -7.48
C THR A 23 -9.09 12.13 -8.56
N CYS A 24 -10.16 11.44 -8.18
CA CYS A 24 -11.01 10.72 -9.11
C CYS A 24 -12.46 10.99 -8.72
N LYS A 25 -13.18 11.74 -9.57
CA LYS A 25 -14.49 12.31 -9.24
C LYS A 25 -14.37 13.16 -7.96
N THR A 26 -15.26 12.96 -7.00
CA THR A 26 -15.29 13.61 -5.69
C THR A 26 -14.37 12.97 -4.67
N ASP A 27 -13.61 11.93 -5.02
CA ASP A 27 -12.80 11.16 -4.09
C ASP A 27 -11.31 11.44 -4.29
N ARG A 28 -10.54 11.33 -3.19
CA ARG A 28 -9.11 11.53 -3.19
C ARG A 28 -8.38 10.25 -2.80
N TYR A 29 -7.35 9.93 -3.57
CA TYR A 29 -6.52 8.76 -3.36
C TYR A 29 -5.10 9.22 -3.09
N THR A 30 -4.48 8.66 -2.06
CA THR A 30 -3.10 8.96 -1.67
C THR A 30 -2.26 7.69 -1.73
N LEU A 31 -0.98 7.90 -2.04
CA LEU A 31 0.04 6.87 -2.17
C LEU A 31 1.29 7.35 -1.43
N THR A 32 1.76 6.53 -0.49
CA THR A 32 3.01 6.78 0.25
C THR A 32 3.87 5.53 0.20
N TYR A 33 5.14 5.68 -0.18
CA TYR A 33 6.09 4.58 -0.28
C TYR A 33 7.14 4.69 0.84
N SER A 34 7.42 3.56 1.49
CA SER A 34 8.58 3.41 2.38
C SER A 34 9.11 1.98 2.32
N ASN A 35 10.39 1.81 2.61
CA ASN A 35 11.00 0.50 2.84
C ASN A 35 10.73 -0.03 4.26
N ASN A 36 10.26 0.83 5.17
CA ASN A 36 9.92 0.49 6.53
C ASN A 36 8.38 0.46 6.68
N PRO A 37 7.76 -0.71 6.95
CA PRO A 37 6.31 -0.81 7.13
C PRO A 37 5.82 -0.06 8.36
N ASP A 38 6.61 0.02 9.44
CA ASP A 38 6.21 0.70 10.69
C ASP A 38 6.04 2.20 10.47
N GLU A 39 6.87 2.80 9.61
CA GLU A 39 6.71 4.21 9.19
C GLU A 39 5.41 4.42 8.44
N LEU A 40 5.00 3.47 7.59
CA LEU A 40 3.74 3.56 6.85
C LEU A 40 2.53 3.37 7.77
N GLU A 41 2.62 2.51 8.78
CA GLU A 41 1.56 2.34 9.76
C GLU A 41 1.36 3.62 10.58
N ALA A 42 2.45 4.19 11.12
CA ALA A 42 2.39 5.46 11.85
C ALA A 42 1.84 6.60 10.98
N HIS A 43 2.27 6.66 9.72
CA HIS A 43 1.78 7.64 8.74
C HIS A 43 0.30 7.43 8.40
N SER A 44 -0.20 6.19 8.48
CA SER A 44 -1.61 5.90 8.23
C SER A 44 -2.52 6.50 9.29
N ASP A 45 -2.02 6.64 10.52
CA ASP A 45 -2.77 7.19 11.66
C ASP A 45 -2.65 8.71 11.76
N ASP A 46 -1.58 9.29 11.23
CA ASP A 46 -1.39 10.74 11.12
C ASP A 46 -2.13 11.32 9.90
N VAL A 47 -3.46 11.35 9.95
CA VAL A 47 -4.30 11.99 8.94
C VAL A 47 -5.39 12.83 9.57
N SER A 48 -5.69 13.99 8.97
CA SER A 48 -6.66 14.96 9.50
C SER A 48 -8.09 14.42 9.60
N ARG A 49 -8.43 13.41 8.79
CA ARG A 49 -9.74 12.74 8.77
C ARG A 49 -9.60 11.26 8.44
N PRO A 50 -10.53 10.40 8.89
CA PRO A 50 -10.46 8.98 8.58
C PRO A 50 -10.75 8.74 7.09
N PRO A 51 -9.92 7.94 6.39
CA PRO A 51 -10.23 7.48 5.05
C PRO A 51 -11.32 6.41 5.08
N LYS A 52 -12.03 6.30 3.96
CA LYS A 52 -13.04 5.26 3.71
C LYS A 52 -12.43 3.88 3.58
N SER A 53 -11.23 3.78 3.00
CA SER A 53 -10.46 2.55 2.96
C SER A 53 -8.96 2.82 2.99
N ARG A 54 -8.21 1.85 3.50
CA ARG A 54 -6.74 1.84 3.57
C ARG A 54 -6.22 0.47 3.15
N GLY A 55 -5.05 0.42 2.53
CA GLY A 55 -4.37 -0.82 2.24
C GLY A 55 -2.85 -0.65 2.30
N LEU A 56 -2.17 -1.60 2.94
CA LEU A 56 -0.72 -1.70 2.95
C LEU A 56 -0.31 -2.88 2.07
N PHE A 57 0.51 -2.61 1.06
CA PHE A 57 0.94 -3.62 0.09
C PHE A 57 2.46 -3.69 -0.04
N ILE A 58 2.95 -4.89 -0.33
CA ILE A 58 4.32 -5.08 -0.79
C ILE A 58 4.35 -4.85 -2.30
N ILE A 59 5.30 -4.03 -2.76
CA ILE A 59 5.66 -3.96 -4.18
C ILE A 59 6.92 -4.79 -4.34
N PRO A 60 6.83 -6.02 -4.85
CA PRO A 60 7.99 -6.88 -5.04
C PRO A 60 8.91 -6.31 -6.13
N SER A 61 10.20 -6.59 -6.03
CA SER A 61 11.14 -6.27 -7.12
C SER A 61 10.80 -7.08 -8.37
N LEU A 62 11.21 -6.56 -9.53
CA LEU A 62 11.07 -7.30 -10.79
C LEU A 62 11.80 -8.64 -10.74
N ASP A 63 12.98 -8.69 -10.11
CA ASP A 63 13.74 -9.92 -9.91
C ASP A 63 12.98 -10.93 -9.05
N LEU A 64 12.30 -10.48 -7.99
CA LEU A 64 11.44 -11.35 -7.17
C LEU A 64 10.26 -11.87 -7.99
N LEU A 65 9.58 -11.00 -8.75
CA LEU A 65 8.46 -11.41 -9.61
C LEU A 65 8.87 -12.41 -10.70
N THR A 66 10.06 -12.24 -11.28
CA THR A 66 10.54 -13.06 -12.41
C THR A 66 11.23 -14.34 -11.97
N SER A 67 11.92 -14.35 -10.83
CA SER A 67 12.54 -15.56 -10.23
C SER A 67 11.50 -16.61 -9.85
N LEU A 68 10.29 -16.19 -9.43
CA LEU A 68 9.17 -17.08 -9.13
C LEU A 68 8.77 -17.97 -10.32
N ARG A 69 9.01 -17.51 -11.56
CA ARG A 69 8.70 -18.26 -12.79
C ARG A 69 9.73 -19.35 -13.11
N MET A 70 10.95 -19.26 -12.59
CA MET A 70 12.08 -20.13 -12.96
C MET A 70 12.35 -21.27 -11.96
N GLY A 71 11.63 -21.30 -10.83
CA GLY A 71 11.90 -22.21 -9.69
C GLY A 71 10.80 -23.21 -9.34
N GLY A 72 9.87 -23.54 -10.25
CA GLY A 72 8.93 -24.65 -10.04
C GLY A 72 7.88 -24.48 -8.93
N ILE A 73 7.72 -23.30 -8.33
CA ILE A 73 6.62 -23.01 -7.42
C ILE A 73 5.38 -22.73 -8.28
N ARG A 74 4.48 -23.71 -8.36
CA ARG A 74 3.20 -23.53 -9.05
C ARG A 74 2.41 -22.44 -8.31
N MET A 75 1.91 -21.46 -9.04
CA MET A 75 1.16 -20.29 -8.57
C MET A 75 0.00 -20.59 -7.59
N GLY A 76 -0.47 -21.84 -7.49
CA GLY A 76 -1.44 -22.30 -6.50
C GLY A 76 -0.91 -22.59 -5.09
N SER A 77 0.41 -22.57 -4.86
CA SER A 77 1.02 -22.86 -3.54
C SER A 77 1.48 -21.62 -2.75
N LEU A 78 1.47 -20.43 -3.36
CA LEU A 78 1.67 -19.16 -2.64
C LEU A 78 0.31 -18.54 -2.29
N ALA A 79 -0.44 -19.20 -1.41
CA ALA A 79 -1.52 -18.51 -0.74
C ALA A 79 -0.90 -17.41 0.12
N ILE A 80 -1.27 -16.14 -0.12
CA ILE A 80 -0.85 -14.94 0.64
C ILE A 80 -1.12 -15.09 2.15
N ASN A 81 -1.91 -16.09 2.56
CA ASN A 81 -2.19 -16.48 3.94
C ASN A 81 -1.15 -17.41 4.60
N ALA A 82 -0.01 -17.68 3.97
CA ALA A 82 1.04 -18.50 4.58
C ALA A 82 1.66 -17.77 5.77
N LYS A 83 1.09 -17.99 6.97
CA LYS A 83 1.70 -17.57 8.23
C LYS A 83 2.99 -18.36 8.43
N TRP A 84 4.13 -17.67 8.49
CA TRP A 84 5.37 -18.26 8.97
C TRP A 84 5.15 -18.73 10.40
N LYS A 85 5.17 -20.04 10.64
CA LYS A 85 5.30 -20.57 12.01
C LYS A 85 6.77 -20.52 12.39
N GLN A 86 7.05 -20.03 13.60
CA GLN A 86 8.31 -20.28 14.32
C GLN A 86 8.48 -21.78 14.58
#